data_AF-A0A947RSN5-F1
#
_entry.id   AF-A0A947RSN5-F1
#
_cell.length_a   1.000
_cell.length_b   1.000
_cell.length_c   1.000
_cell.angle_alpha   90.00
_cell.angle_beta   90.00
_cell.angle_gamma   90.00
#
_symmetry.space_group_name_H-M   'P 1'
#
loop_
_entity.id
_entity.type
_entity.pdbx_description
1 polymer ?
#
loop_
_entity_poly.entity_id
_entity_poly.type
_entity_poly.pdbx_seq_one_letter_code
_entity_poly.pdbx_strand_id
1 'polypeptide(L)'
;VREAPLLAAVAREIIDMFEGADLAGFNSVGFDAPLLENELRRVGTDFSLAGRRHLDAMRIFHRMEPRTLEAAYRKYCGKDLTEAHAALADVEATLEVLDAMVARYDELSGDVTALHEVSNPDEGRWVDRSRKFEWDDDGNAVFAFGKHGGRPLAQIARQHPDYLTWMLGKDFSDEVSGILRDALQGRFPEKE
;
A
#
# COMPACT_ATOMS: atom_id res chain seq x y z
N VAL A 1 22.19 13.11 9.06
CA VAL A 1 22.47 12.04 10.05
C VAL A 1 23.92 12.04 10.53
N ARG A 2 24.93 12.30 9.68
CA ARG A 2 26.35 12.22 10.06
C ARG A 2 26.75 13.04 11.31
N GLU A 3 26.12 14.19 11.52
CA GLU A 3 26.38 15.08 12.67
C GLU A 3 25.39 14.91 13.83
N ALA A 4 24.44 13.97 13.75
CA ALA A 4 23.49 13.71 14.82
C ALA A 4 24.14 12.87 15.94
N PRO A 5 23.74 13.06 17.22
CA PRO A 5 24.23 12.21 18.28
C PRO A 5 23.82 10.75 18.05
N LEU A 6 24.64 9.82 18.53
CA LEU A 6 24.26 8.42 18.61
C LEU A 6 23.03 8.28 19.51
N LEU A 7 22.11 7.37 19.16
CA LEU A 7 20.91 7.11 19.96
C LEU A 7 21.25 6.83 21.43
N ALA A 8 22.31 6.07 21.69
CA ALA A 8 22.78 5.78 23.05
C ALA A 8 23.08 7.04 23.88
N ALA A 9 23.53 8.13 23.25
CA ALA A 9 23.85 9.39 23.93
C ALA A 9 22.60 10.19 24.35
N VAL A 10 21.47 9.97 23.68
CA VAL A 10 20.20 10.70 23.91
C VAL A 10 19.07 9.79 24.42
N ALA A 11 19.32 8.49 24.59
CA ALA A 11 18.30 7.50 24.93
C ALA A 11 17.55 7.84 26.23
N ARG A 12 18.27 8.35 27.24
CA ARG A 12 17.64 8.71 28.52
C ARG A 12 16.69 9.90 28.38
N GLU A 13 17.11 10.95 27.67
CA GLU A 13 16.28 12.12 27.40
C GLU A 13 15.00 11.72 26.65
N ILE A 14 15.13 10.85 25.65
CA ILE A 14 13.98 10.32 24.91
C ILE A 14 13.04 9.56 25.86
N ILE A 15 13.55 8.65 26.69
CA ILE A 15 12.74 7.88 27.64
C ILE A 15 12.00 8.81 28.61
N ASP A 16 12.69 9.84 29.13
CA ASP A 16 12.13 10.82 30.06
C ASP A 16 11.00 11.63 29.39
N MET A 17 11.10 11.95 28.09
CA MET A 17 10.00 12.60 27.35
C MET A 17 8.72 11.75 27.33
N PHE A 18 8.85 10.42 27.37
CA PHE A 18 7.71 9.55 27.43
C PHE A 18 7.22 9.32 28.85
N GLU A 19 7.93 9.68 29.93
CA GLU A 19 7.47 9.35 31.28
C GLU A 19 6.07 9.94 31.59
N GLY A 20 5.13 9.09 32.03
CA GLY A 20 3.75 9.49 32.31
C GLY A 20 2.89 9.88 31.09
N ALA A 21 3.43 9.80 29.87
CA ALA A 21 2.72 10.20 28.65
C ALA A 21 1.94 9.05 27.99
N ASP A 22 0.78 9.38 27.44
CA ASP A 22 0.10 8.55 26.44
C ASP A 22 0.69 8.82 25.04
N LEU A 23 0.64 7.84 24.14
CA LEU A 23 1.13 7.99 22.77
C LEU A 23 -0.01 8.38 21.84
N ALA A 24 0.17 9.41 21.02
CA ALA A 24 -0.73 9.77 19.93
C ALA A 24 0.05 9.94 18.62
N GLY A 25 -0.49 9.46 17.51
CA GLY A 25 0.15 9.58 16.21
C GLY A 25 -0.68 8.99 15.07
N PHE A 26 -0.08 8.89 13.87
CA PHE A 26 -0.70 8.31 12.69
C PHE A 26 0.09 7.08 12.26
N ASN A 27 -0.49 5.87 12.38
CA ASN A 27 0.22 4.59 12.25
C ASN A 27 1.27 4.33 13.34
N SER A 28 1.19 5.05 14.46
CA SER A 28 2.21 4.99 15.51
C SER A 28 2.29 3.63 16.19
N VAL A 29 1.18 2.89 16.29
CA VAL A 29 1.20 1.54 16.86
C VAL A 29 1.80 0.53 15.88
N GLY A 30 1.64 0.77 14.58
CA GLY A 30 2.16 -0.11 13.52
C GLY A 30 3.63 0.12 13.19
N PHE A 31 4.16 1.30 13.48
CA PHE A 31 5.50 1.71 13.04
C PHE A 31 6.33 2.35 14.15
N ASP A 32 5.96 3.55 14.62
CA ASP A 32 6.81 4.36 15.52
C ASP A 32 7.08 3.69 16.87
N ALA A 33 6.06 3.11 17.50
CA ALA A 33 6.20 2.44 18.80
C ALA A 33 7.11 1.20 18.70
N PRO A 34 6.88 0.23 17.78
CA PRO A 34 7.81 -0.87 17.57
C PRO A 34 9.23 -0.41 17.22
N LEU A 35 9.38 0.62 16.39
CA LEU A 35 10.68 1.17 16.03
C LEU A 35 11.40 1.70 17.28
N LEU A 36 10.75 2.58 18.04
CA LEU A 36 11.31 3.19 19.24
C LEU A 36 11.72 2.15 20.28
N GLU A 37 10.83 1.21 20.61
CA GLU A 37 11.12 0.14 21.58
C GLU A 37 12.29 -0.74 21.10
N ASN A 38 12.35 -1.08 19.81
CA ASN A 38 13.43 -1.90 19.26
C ASN A 38 14.77 -1.17 19.26
N GLU A 39 14.80 0.09 18.84
CA GLU A 39 16.04 0.87 18.77
C GLU A 39 16.57 1.24 20.16
N LEU A 40 15.69 1.57 21.11
CA LEU A 40 16.07 1.77 22.51
C LEU A 40 16.59 0.46 23.15
N ARG A 41 16.01 -0.69 22.80
CA ARG A 41 16.53 -2.00 23.23
C ARG A 41 17.92 -2.31 22.65
N ARG A 42 18.19 -1.93 21.39
CA ARG A 42 19.52 -2.12 20.76
C ARG A 42 20.63 -1.36 21.47
N VAL A 43 20.31 -0.24 22.11
CA VAL A 43 21.27 0.55 22.91
C VAL A 43 21.27 0.17 24.40
N GLY A 44 20.64 -0.95 24.77
CA GLY A 44 20.71 -1.53 26.11
C GLY A 44 19.72 -0.95 27.12
N THR A 45 18.67 -0.26 26.68
CA THR A 45 17.63 0.26 27.58
C THR A 45 16.40 -0.65 27.61
N ASP A 46 15.81 -0.81 28.80
CA ASP A 46 14.57 -1.57 29.01
C ASP A 46 13.35 -0.63 29.00
N PHE A 47 13.12 -0.02 27.84
CA PHE A 47 11.96 0.85 27.61
C PHE A 47 10.80 0.05 27.04
N SER A 48 9.61 0.24 27.61
CA SER A 48 8.37 -0.30 27.05
C SER A 48 7.23 0.72 27.12
N LEU A 49 6.43 0.72 26.06
CA LEU A 49 5.18 1.46 25.96
C LEU A 49 3.98 0.64 26.48
N ALA A 50 4.21 -0.53 27.06
CA ALA A 50 3.16 -1.35 27.66
C ALA A 50 2.45 -0.60 28.81
N GLY A 51 1.13 -0.77 28.91
CA GLY A 51 0.31 -0.14 29.96
C GLY A 51 -0.06 1.33 29.72
N ARG A 52 0.46 1.97 28.66
CA ARG A 52 0.06 3.32 28.24
C ARG A 52 -1.11 3.28 27.28
N ARG A 53 -1.83 4.39 27.11
CA ARG A 53 -2.83 4.50 26.05
C ARG A 53 -2.16 4.85 24.72
N HIS A 54 -2.70 4.28 23.66
CA HIS A 54 -2.22 4.49 22.29
C HIS A 54 -3.38 5.01 21.44
N LEU A 55 -3.29 6.28 21.05
CA LEU A 55 -4.26 6.99 20.23
C LEU A 55 -3.74 7.03 18.79
N ASP A 56 -4.03 5.97 18.03
CA ASP A 56 -3.62 5.86 16.63
C ASP A 56 -4.73 6.37 15.70
N ALA A 57 -4.49 7.57 15.14
CA ALA A 57 -5.42 8.23 14.23
C ALA A 57 -5.69 7.41 12.96
N MET A 58 -4.71 6.64 12.45
CA MET A 58 -4.91 5.80 11.26
C MET A 58 -5.87 4.65 11.56
N ARG A 59 -5.74 4.00 12.72
CA ARG A 59 -6.66 2.94 13.14
C ARG A 59 -8.08 3.46 13.35
N ILE A 60 -8.22 4.63 13.97
CA ILE A 60 -9.52 5.28 14.14
C ILE A 60 -10.11 5.61 12.76
N PHE A 61 -9.34 6.29 11.90
CA PHE A 61 -9.77 6.67 10.56
C PHE A 61 -10.25 5.46 9.76
N HIS A 62 -9.46 4.39 9.67
CA HIS A 62 -9.87 3.18 8.93
C HIS A 62 -11.10 2.47 9.51
N ARG A 63 -11.34 2.59 10.82
CA ARG A 63 -12.56 2.05 11.46
C ARG A 63 -13.78 2.92 11.15
N MET A 64 -13.62 4.24 11.15
CA MET A 64 -14.70 5.19 10.88
C MET A 64 -15.00 5.34 9.38
N GLU A 65 -14.02 5.05 8.54
CA GLU A 65 -14.06 5.20 7.09
C GLU A 65 -13.69 3.86 6.40
N PRO A 66 -14.57 2.84 6.47
CA PRO A 66 -14.32 1.57 5.78
C PRO A 66 -14.18 1.76 4.27
N ARG A 67 -13.29 0.99 3.65
CA ARG A 67 -13.08 0.99 2.19
C ARG A 67 -14.04 0.03 1.49
N THR A 68 -15.34 0.24 1.67
CA THR A 68 -16.41 -0.57 1.04
C THR A 68 -17.36 0.32 0.25
N LEU A 69 -18.03 -0.25 -0.76
CA LEU A 69 -19.05 0.48 -1.53
C LEU A 69 -20.18 0.99 -0.63
N GLU A 70 -20.65 0.18 0.32
CA GLU A 70 -21.67 0.59 1.29
C GLU A 70 -21.25 1.84 2.08
N ALA A 71 -20.00 1.87 2.59
CA ALA A 71 -19.50 3.01 3.33
C ALA A 71 -19.36 4.25 2.44
N ALA A 72 -18.90 4.08 1.20
CA ALA A 72 -18.84 5.17 0.23
C ALA A 72 -20.24 5.71 -0.11
N TYR A 73 -21.21 4.83 -0.35
CA TYR A 73 -22.59 5.20 -0.67
C TYR A 73 -23.25 5.97 0.48
N ARG A 74 -23.06 5.51 1.72
CA ARG A 74 -23.52 6.22 2.91
C ARG A 74 -22.85 7.59 3.05
N LYS A 75 -21.55 7.67 2.80
CA LYS A 75 -20.77 8.90 2.97
C LYS A 75 -21.08 9.98 1.92
N TYR A 76 -21.11 9.59 0.65
CA TYR A 76 -21.24 10.53 -0.47
C TYR A 76 -22.69 10.77 -0.86
N CYS A 77 -23.55 9.76 -0.75
CA CYS A 77 -24.94 9.84 -1.17
C CYS A 77 -25.93 9.91 0.00
N GLY A 78 -25.50 9.66 1.24
CA GLY A 78 -26.37 9.66 2.42
C GLY A 78 -27.37 8.49 2.45
N LYS A 79 -27.12 7.43 1.68
CA LYS A 79 -28.03 6.31 1.47
C LYS A 79 -27.42 5.00 1.99
N ASP A 80 -28.28 4.09 2.44
CA ASP A 80 -27.88 2.72 2.78
C ASP A 80 -28.00 1.83 1.55
N LEU A 81 -27.00 0.97 1.32
CA LEU A 81 -27.01 -0.01 0.24
C LEU A 81 -27.86 -1.22 0.65
N THR A 82 -29.17 -1.15 0.40
CA THR A 82 -30.09 -2.28 0.58
C THR A 82 -29.96 -3.27 -0.57
N GLU A 83 -30.09 -4.59 -0.33
CA GLU A 83 -29.86 -5.63 -1.36
C GLU A 83 -28.42 -5.65 -1.92
N ALA A 84 -27.42 -5.27 -1.10
CA ALA A 84 -26.01 -5.47 -1.43
C ALA A 84 -25.81 -6.92 -1.92
N HIS A 85 -25.05 -7.08 -3.03
CA HIS A 85 -24.87 -8.32 -3.82
C HIS A 85 -25.83 -8.54 -5.00
N ALA A 86 -26.82 -7.68 -5.23
CA ALA A 86 -27.48 -7.61 -6.53
C ALA A 86 -26.61 -6.76 -7.49
N ALA A 87 -26.14 -7.38 -8.58
CA ALA A 87 -25.19 -6.73 -9.51
C ALA A 87 -25.68 -5.36 -10.03
N LEU A 88 -26.99 -5.17 -10.21
CA LEU A 88 -27.57 -3.89 -10.62
C LEU A 88 -27.48 -2.83 -9.52
N ALA A 89 -27.82 -3.19 -8.27
CA ALA A 89 -27.76 -2.27 -7.14
C ALA A 89 -26.32 -1.79 -6.88
N ASP A 90 -25.33 -2.69 -7.02
CA ASP A 90 -23.92 -2.34 -6.89
C ASP A 90 -23.47 -1.38 -8.02
N VAL A 91 -23.94 -1.59 -9.26
CA VAL A 91 -23.64 -0.69 -10.40
C VAL A 91 -24.27 0.68 -10.22
N GLU A 92 -25.54 0.75 -9.82
CA GLU A 92 -26.25 2.01 -9.59
C GLU A 92 -25.60 2.80 -8.44
N ALA A 93 -25.30 2.14 -7.31
CA ALA A 93 -24.61 2.77 -6.20
C ALA A 93 -23.21 3.25 -6.58
N THR A 94 -22.47 2.48 -7.40
CA THR A 94 -21.15 2.89 -7.90
C THR A 94 -21.24 4.17 -8.73
N LEU A 95 -22.21 4.26 -9.63
CA LEU A 95 -22.42 5.46 -10.45
C LEU A 95 -22.78 6.67 -9.59
N GLU A 96 -23.72 6.51 -8.66
CA GLU A 96 -24.11 7.59 -7.75
C GLU A 96 -22.95 8.07 -6.87
N VAL A 97 -22.11 7.15 -6.38
CA VAL A 97 -20.90 7.51 -5.62
C VAL A 97 -19.95 8.32 -6.49
N LEU A 98 -19.71 7.90 -7.73
CA LEU A 98 -18.82 8.60 -8.64
C LEU A 98 -19.33 10.02 -8.94
N ASP A 99 -20.62 10.16 -9.26
CA ASP A 99 -21.25 11.46 -9.51
C ASP A 99 -21.14 12.38 -8.28
N ALA A 100 -21.39 11.84 -7.08
CA ALA A 100 -21.28 12.60 -5.84
C ALA A 100 -19.82 12.99 -5.51
N MET A 101 -18.84 12.16 -5.88
CA MET A 101 -17.41 12.50 -5.76
C MET A 101 -17.03 13.63 -6.72
N VAL A 102 -17.41 13.54 -7.99
CA VAL A 102 -17.18 14.59 -9.00
C VAL A 102 -17.82 15.92 -8.58
N ALA A 103 -19.04 15.87 -8.04
CA ALA A 103 -19.73 17.07 -7.56
C ALA A 103 -19.10 17.69 -6.28
N ARG A 104 -18.33 16.90 -5.51
CA ARG A 104 -17.79 17.32 -4.22
C ARG A 104 -16.37 17.87 -4.30
N TYR A 105 -15.54 17.30 -5.17
CA TYR A 105 -14.11 17.62 -5.26
C TYR A 105 -13.84 18.46 -6.50
N ASP A 106 -13.46 19.72 -6.31
CA ASP A 106 -13.13 20.63 -7.42
C ASP A 106 -11.97 20.13 -8.29
N GLU A 107 -11.12 19.23 -7.75
CA GLU A 107 -10.02 18.61 -8.49
C GLU A 107 -10.48 17.48 -9.42
N LEU A 108 -11.71 16.98 -9.28
CA LEU A 108 -12.26 15.93 -10.14
C LEU A 108 -13.07 16.53 -11.28
N SER A 109 -12.56 16.37 -12.50
CA SER A 109 -13.31 16.69 -13.71
C SER A 109 -14.45 15.68 -13.93
N GLY A 110 -15.57 16.13 -14.48
CA GLY A 110 -16.63 15.23 -14.99
C GLY A 110 -16.29 14.58 -16.34
N ASP A 111 -15.12 14.86 -16.91
CA ASP A 111 -14.64 14.22 -18.13
C ASP A 111 -14.09 12.81 -17.84
N VAL A 112 -14.52 11.85 -18.67
CA VAL A 112 -14.15 10.43 -18.51
C VAL A 112 -12.64 10.20 -18.67
N THR A 113 -11.97 10.95 -19.56
CA THR A 113 -10.52 10.83 -19.77
C THR A 113 -9.77 11.30 -18.54
N ALA A 114 -10.15 12.45 -18.00
CA ALA A 114 -9.54 12.98 -16.78
C ALA A 114 -9.76 12.05 -15.57
N LEU A 115 -10.97 11.49 -15.41
CA LEU A 115 -11.25 10.51 -14.36
C LEU A 115 -10.44 9.21 -14.54
N HIS A 116 -10.24 8.78 -15.79
CA HIS A 116 -9.39 7.64 -16.11
C HIS A 116 -7.95 7.88 -15.66
N GLU A 117 -7.38 9.04 -15.97
CA GLU A 117 -6.02 9.43 -15.60
C GLU A 117 -5.83 9.49 -14.08
N VAL A 118 -6.81 10.04 -13.34
CA VAL A 118 -6.78 10.05 -11.86
C VAL A 118 -6.87 8.64 -11.27
N SER A 119 -7.70 7.79 -11.89
CA SER A 119 -7.91 6.41 -11.42
C SER A 119 -6.75 5.49 -11.76
N ASN A 120 -6.08 5.76 -12.88
CA ASN A 120 -5.01 4.94 -13.45
C ASN A 120 -3.85 5.85 -13.88
N PRO A 121 -3.16 6.50 -12.91
CA PRO A 121 -2.05 7.38 -13.26
C PRO A 121 -0.97 6.58 -13.97
N ASP A 122 -0.56 7.05 -15.15
CA ASP A 122 0.61 6.52 -15.83
C ASP A 122 1.86 7.03 -15.11
N GLU A 123 2.30 6.25 -14.12
CA GLU A 123 3.49 6.55 -13.34
C GLU A 123 4.79 6.20 -14.11
N GLY A 124 4.72 5.63 -15.32
CA GLY A 124 5.87 5.22 -16.16
C GLY A 124 6.80 4.18 -15.51
N ARG A 125 6.50 3.76 -14.29
CA ARG A 125 7.33 2.85 -13.48
C ARG A 125 6.80 1.41 -13.48
N TRP A 126 5.52 1.21 -13.74
CA TRP A 126 4.89 -0.10 -13.62
C TRP A 126 4.89 -0.84 -14.95
N VAL A 127 5.20 -2.14 -14.92
CA VAL A 127 5.15 -3.01 -16.10
C VAL A 127 3.75 -3.60 -16.28
N ASP A 128 3.01 -3.78 -15.18
CA ASP A 128 1.65 -4.32 -15.16
C ASP A 128 0.71 -3.46 -14.30
N ARG A 129 -0.59 -3.49 -14.61
CA ARG A 129 -1.60 -2.68 -13.91
C ARG A 129 -1.81 -3.09 -12.45
N SER A 130 -1.52 -4.34 -12.11
CA SER A 130 -1.63 -4.85 -10.74
C SER A 130 -0.39 -4.63 -9.88
N ARG A 131 0.59 -3.86 -10.41
CA ARG A 131 1.78 -3.37 -9.72
C ARG A 131 2.61 -4.50 -9.10
N LYS A 132 2.78 -5.59 -9.85
CA LYS A 132 3.60 -6.76 -9.46
C LYS A 132 5.02 -6.65 -10.00
N PHE A 133 5.21 -5.93 -11.08
CA PHE A 133 6.47 -5.66 -11.73
C PHE A 133 6.64 -4.16 -11.97
N GLU A 134 7.84 -3.66 -11.71
CA GLU A 134 8.25 -2.29 -12.00
C GLU A 134 9.53 -2.26 -12.84
N TRP A 135 9.79 -1.13 -13.48
CA TRP A 135 11.03 -0.87 -14.19
C TRP A 135 12.09 -0.39 -13.20
N ASP A 136 13.28 -1.01 -13.21
CA ASP A 136 14.45 -0.43 -12.56
C ASP A 136 15.08 0.70 -13.39
N ASP A 137 16.12 1.33 -12.85
CA ASP A 137 16.84 2.44 -13.49
C ASP A 137 17.50 2.04 -14.82
N ASP A 138 17.77 0.75 -15.01
CA ASP A 138 18.37 0.17 -16.21
C ASP A 138 17.30 -0.29 -17.23
N GLY A 139 16.00 -0.08 -16.93
CA GLY A 139 14.90 -0.47 -17.80
C GLY A 139 14.55 -1.96 -17.77
N ASN A 140 14.99 -2.71 -16.76
CA ASN A 140 14.62 -4.11 -16.58
C ASN A 140 13.34 -4.23 -15.74
N ALA A 141 12.49 -5.19 -16.10
CA ALA A 141 11.36 -5.57 -15.26
C ALA A 141 11.86 -6.28 -13.98
N VAL A 142 11.58 -5.71 -12.82
CA VAL A 142 11.89 -6.26 -11.48
C VAL A 142 10.61 -6.56 -10.71
N PHE A 143 10.64 -7.52 -9.79
CA PHE A 143 9.49 -7.78 -8.92
C PHE A 143 9.30 -6.62 -7.93
N ALA A 144 8.07 -6.13 -7.78
CA ALA A 144 7.73 -5.07 -6.81
C ALA A 144 7.32 -5.61 -5.43
N PHE A 145 7.29 -6.94 -5.26
CA PHE A 145 6.72 -7.58 -4.08
C PHE A 145 7.33 -8.97 -3.80
N GLY A 146 6.99 -9.50 -2.62
CA GLY A 146 7.35 -10.85 -2.22
C GLY A 146 8.84 -11.03 -1.95
N LYS A 147 9.27 -12.29 -1.78
CA LYS A 147 10.66 -12.64 -1.42
C LYS A 147 11.72 -12.23 -2.45
N HIS A 148 11.28 -11.86 -3.66
CA HIS A 148 12.16 -11.45 -4.75
C HIS A 148 11.97 -9.97 -5.12
N GLY A 149 11.30 -9.18 -4.27
CA GLY A 149 11.18 -7.74 -4.44
C GLY A 149 12.53 -7.08 -4.74
N GLY A 150 12.56 -6.22 -5.76
CA GLY A 150 13.75 -5.54 -6.28
C GLY A 150 14.67 -6.39 -7.16
N ARG A 151 14.35 -7.67 -7.43
CA ARG A 151 15.19 -8.54 -8.27
C ARG A 151 14.67 -8.60 -9.72
N PRO A 152 15.55 -8.61 -10.74
CA PRO A 152 15.15 -8.74 -12.15
C PRO A 152 14.39 -10.03 -12.46
N LEU A 153 13.28 -9.91 -13.18
CA LEU A 153 12.48 -11.03 -13.66
C LEU A 153 13.33 -12.01 -14.48
N ALA A 154 14.19 -11.49 -15.35
CA ALA A 154 15.10 -12.30 -16.15
C ALA A 154 16.09 -13.12 -15.32
N GLN A 155 16.55 -12.58 -14.18
CA GLN A 155 17.41 -13.31 -13.26
C GLN A 155 16.64 -14.44 -12.58
N ILE A 156 15.44 -14.15 -12.05
CA ILE A 156 14.63 -15.14 -11.33
C ILE A 156 14.14 -16.24 -12.28
N ALA A 157 13.75 -15.91 -13.50
CA ALA A 157 13.35 -16.89 -14.51
C ALA A 157 14.46 -17.92 -14.79
N ARG A 158 15.73 -17.49 -14.80
CA ARG A 158 16.90 -18.37 -15.02
C ARG A 158 17.29 -19.16 -13.77
N GLN A 159 17.31 -18.51 -12.60
CA GLN A 159 17.82 -19.11 -11.36
C GLN A 159 16.77 -19.94 -10.61
N HIS A 160 15.51 -19.54 -10.71
CA HIS A 160 14.39 -20.09 -9.95
C HIS A 160 13.11 -20.19 -10.81
N PRO A 161 13.13 -20.93 -11.94
CA PRO A 161 11.94 -21.08 -12.81
C PRO A 161 10.73 -21.64 -12.06
N ASP A 162 10.95 -22.55 -11.10
CA ASP A 162 9.89 -23.12 -10.25
C ASP A 162 9.11 -22.05 -9.48
N TYR A 163 9.73 -20.91 -9.17
CA TYR A 163 9.04 -19.80 -8.52
C TYR A 163 7.99 -19.16 -9.45
N LEU A 164 8.33 -18.97 -10.73
CA LEU A 164 7.37 -18.46 -11.72
C LEU A 164 6.25 -19.48 -11.95
N THR A 165 6.56 -20.78 -12.00
CA THR A 165 5.53 -21.84 -12.08
C THR A 165 4.62 -21.84 -10.86
N TRP A 166 5.15 -21.67 -9.65
CA TRP A 166 4.35 -21.52 -8.44
C TRP A 166 3.46 -20.28 -8.50
N MET A 167 3.97 -19.15 -8.99
CA MET A 167 3.18 -17.93 -9.17
C MET A 167 2.04 -18.13 -10.16
N LEU A 168 2.27 -18.85 -11.26
CA LEU A 168 1.22 -19.19 -12.22
C LEU A 168 0.11 -20.08 -11.65
N GLY A 169 0.36 -20.74 -10.51
CA GLY A 169 -0.66 -21.46 -9.73
C GLY A 169 -1.40 -20.59 -8.70
N LYS A 170 -1.19 -19.27 -8.69
CA LYS A 170 -1.86 -18.30 -7.81
C LYS A 170 -2.82 -17.42 -8.59
N ASP A 171 -3.65 -16.71 -7.84
CA ASP A 171 -4.64 -15.77 -8.36
C ASP A 171 -3.98 -14.43 -8.70
N PHE A 172 -3.33 -14.37 -9.86
CA PHE A 172 -2.79 -13.14 -10.45
C PHE A 172 -3.57 -12.78 -11.72
N SER A 173 -3.50 -11.51 -12.13
CA SER A 173 -4.12 -11.04 -13.37
C SER A 173 -3.57 -11.79 -14.59
N ASP A 174 -4.36 -11.81 -15.67
CA ASP A 174 -3.94 -12.41 -16.93
C ASP A 174 -2.69 -11.75 -17.52
N GLU A 175 -2.53 -10.44 -17.30
CA GLU A 175 -1.34 -9.66 -17.69
C GLU A 175 -0.08 -10.17 -16.98
N VAL A 176 -0.12 -10.28 -15.65
CA VAL A 176 0.98 -10.84 -14.85
C VAL A 176 1.26 -12.29 -15.26
N SER A 177 0.22 -13.09 -15.45
CA SER A 177 0.35 -14.47 -15.90
C SER A 177 0.97 -14.57 -17.30
N GLY A 178 0.66 -13.65 -18.21
CA GLY A 178 1.29 -13.52 -19.51
C GLY A 178 2.79 -13.25 -19.40
N ILE A 179 3.16 -12.21 -18.65
CA ILE A 179 4.56 -11.84 -18.38
C ILE A 179 5.36 -13.02 -17.81
N LEU A 180 4.79 -13.76 -16.86
CA LEU A 180 5.44 -14.93 -16.24
C LEU A 180 5.66 -16.07 -17.25
N ARG A 181 4.67 -16.35 -18.12
CA ARG A 181 4.79 -17.39 -19.16
C ARG A 181 5.84 -17.03 -20.20
N ASP A 182 5.88 -15.76 -20.61
CA ASP A 182 6.90 -15.26 -21.54
C ASP A 182 8.30 -15.33 -20.93
N ALA A 183 8.44 -14.95 -19.66
CA ALA A 183 9.71 -15.00 -18.94
C ALA A 183 10.26 -16.43 -18.82
N LEU A 184 9.39 -17.43 -18.61
CA LEU A 184 9.76 -18.85 -18.63
C LEU A 184 10.26 -19.32 -20.01
N GLN A 185 9.86 -18.64 -21.08
CA GLN A 185 10.33 -18.89 -22.45
C GLN A 185 11.51 -17.98 -22.84
N GLY A 186 12.04 -17.18 -21.90
CA GLY A 186 13.15 -16.28 -22.14
C GLY A 186 12.79 -14.97 -22.85
N ARG A 187 11.50 -14.64 -22.95
CA ARG A 187 11.01 -13.34 -23.44
C ARG A 187 10.71 -12.44 -22.24
N PHE A 188 11.22 -11.21 -22.27
CA PHE A 188 11.05 -10.27 -21.16
C PHE A 188 10.42 -8.97 -21.65
N PRO A 189 9.63 -8.28 -20.81
CA PRO A 189 9.16 -6.94 -21.12
C PRO A 189 10.33 -6.00 -21.43
N GLU A 190 10.14 -5.13 -22.41
CA GLU A 190 11.07 -4.06 -22.78
C GLU A 190 10.41 -2.70 -22.50
N LYS A 191 11.17 -1.75 -21.97
CA LYS A 191 10.70 -0.39 -21.72
C LYS A 191 10.88 0.42 -23.01
N GLU A 192 9.75 0.87 -23.59
CA GLU A 192 9.74 1.78 -24.75
C GLU A 192 10.30 3.17 -24.41
#